data_AF-A0AA36JXQ1-F1
#
_entry.id   AF-A0AA36JXQ1-F1
#
_cell.length_a   1.000
_cell.length_b   1.000
_cell.length_c   1.000
_cell.angle_alpha   90.00
_cell.angle_beta   90.00
_cell.angle_gamma   90.00
#
_symmetry.space_group_name_H-M   'P 1'
#
loop_
_entity.id
_entity.type
_entity.pdbx_description
1 polymer ?
#
loop_
_entity_poly.entity_id
_entity_poly.type
_entity_poly.pdbx_seq_one_letter_code
_entity_poly.pdbx_strand_id
1 'polypeptide(L)' 'MGGPYLIQFKDVDILPELLSNRKLRETIDVIHADSNGKNYRVYSKINDKKLQQLIVKELGLTTNQVQVIYIKLYTFV' A
#
# COMPACT_ATOMS: atom_id res chain seq x y z
N MET A 1 6.22 14.52 -0.47
CA MET A 1 5.77 14.33 -1.86
C MET A 1 5.30 12.90 -2.02
N GLY A 2 4.40 12.63 -2.95
CA GLY A 2 4.02 11.25 -3.32
C GLY A 2 5.15 10.54 -4.05
N GLY A 3 4.97 9.26 -4.32
CA GLY A 3 5.98 8.46 -4.99
C GLY A 3 5.71 6.95 -4.98
N PRO A 4 6.67 6.16 -5.45
CA PRO A 4 6.62 4.71 -5.39
C PRO A 4 6.84 4.16 -3.97
N TYR A 5 5.97 3.24 -3.57
CA TYR A 5 6.00 2.58 -2.27
C TYR A 5 5.76 1.08 -2.37
N LEU A 6 6.35 0.35 -1.43
CA LEU A 6 5.98 -1.01 -1.09
C LEU A 6 5.08 -0.97 0.15
N ILE A 7 3.85 -1.48 0.02
CA ILE A 7 2.93 -1.72 1.12
C ILE A 7 3.07 -3.19 1.51
N GLN A 8 3.30 -3.46 2.79
CA GLN A 8 3.37 -4.81 3.34
C GLN A 8 2.35 -4.99 4.46
N PHE A 9 1.57 -6.06 4.39
CA PHE A 9 0.67 -6.49 5.45
C PHE A 9 1.33 -7.57 6.29
N LYS A 10 1.30 -7.38 7.61
CA LYS A 10 1.86 -8.31 8.60
C LYS A 10 0.78 -8.64 9.63
N ASP A 11 0.78 -9.89 10.09
CA ASP A 11 -0.08 -10.35 11.17
C ASP A 11 -1.56 -9.96 10.97
N VAL A 12 -2.05 -10.17 9.74
CA VAL A 12 -3.45 -9.94 9.36
C VAL A 12 -4.12 -11.28 9.14
N ASP A 13 -5.23 -11.53 9.83
CA ASP A 13 -6.00 -12.77 9.72
C ASP A 13 -6.64 -12.94 8.33
N ILE A 14 -7.05 -11.82 7.72
CA ILE A 14 -7.67 -11.77 6.40
C ILE A 14 -6.97 -10.71 5.57
N LEU A 15 -6.45 -11.09 4.40
CA LEU A 15 -5.77 -10.15 3.52
C LEU A 15 -6.77 -9.12 2.97
N PRO A 16 -6.51 -7.83 3.19
CA PRO A 16 -7.44 -6.80 2.76
C PRO A 16 -7.35 -6.59 1.25
N GLU A 17 -8.50 -6.52 0.59
CA GLU A 17 -8.56 -6.14 -0.82
C GLU A 17 -8.35 -4.63 -0.99
N LEU A 18 -7.10 -4.26 -1.22
CA LEU A 18 -6.65 -2.88 -1.40
C LEU A 18 -7.38 -2.16 -2.54
N LEU A 19 -7.66 -2.90 -3.63
CA LEU A 19 -8.33 -2.39 -4.83
C LEU A 19 -9.85 -2.31 -4.71
N SER A 20 -10.45 -2.88 -3.66
CA SER A 20 -11.91 -2.81 -3.47
C SER A 20 -12.31 -1.52 -2.73
N ASN A 21 -11.37 -0.84 -2.07
CA ASN A 21 -11.62 0.45 -1.41
C ASN A 21 -11.48 1.64 -2.37
N ARG A 22 -12.57 2.38 -2.56
CA ARG A 22 -12.62 3.54 -3.47
C ARG A 22 -11.58 4.63 -3.16
N LYS A 23 -11.40 5.03 -1.89
CA LYS A 23 -10.45 6.09 -1.52
C LYS A 23 -9.01 5.68 -1.78
N LEU A 24 -8.68 4.41 -1.55
CA LEU A 24 -7.37 3.88 -1.87
C LEU A 24 -7.13 3.96 -3.38
N ARG A 25 -8.07 3.49 -4.21
CA ARG A 25 -7.96 3.61 -5.69
C ARG A 25 -7.82 5.03 -6.21
N GLU A 26 -8.44 6.01 -5.53
CA GLU A 26 -8.29 7.43 -5.91
C GLU A 26 -6.91 7.99 -5.53
N THR A 27 -6.24 7.37 -4.55
CA THR A 27 -4.98 7.85 -3.96
C THR A 27 -3.74 7.13 -4.51
N ILE A 28 -3.87 5.85 -4.85
CA ILE A 28 -2.76 5.00 -5.29
C ILE A 28 -3.09 4.29 -6.59
N ASP A 29 -2.04 4.03 -7.37
CA ASP A 29 -2.06 3.16 -8.54
C ASP A 29 -1.24 1.91 -8.23
N VAL A 30 -1.87 0.72 -8.28
CA VAL A 30 -1.18 -0.54 -8.02
C VAL A 30 -0.38 -0.95 -9.25
N ILE A 31 0.93 -1.12 -9.07
CA ILE A 31 1.87 -1.53 -10.11
C ILE A 31 2.00 -3.04 -10.14
N HIS A 32 2.12 -3.66 -8.96
CA HIS A 32 2.27 -5.10 -8.80
C HIS A 32 1.73 -5.54 -7.45
N ALA A 33 1.03 -6.67 -7.43
CA ALA A 33 0.64 -7.38 -6.23
C ALA A 33 1.36 -8.73 -6.24
N ASP A 34 1.92 -9.13 -5.10
CA ASP A 34 2.46 -10.48 -5.01
C ASP A 34 1.35 -11.54 -4.99
N SER A 35 1.71 -12.77 -5.31
CA SER A 35 0.76 -13.88 -5.41
C SER A 35 0.09 -14.25 -4.09
N ASN A 36 0.66 -13.82 -2.96
CA ASN A 36 0.13 -14.10 -1.63
C ASN A 36 -0.67 -12.92 -1.07
N GLY A 37 -0.83 -11.81 -1.80
CA GLY A 37 -1.61 -10.64 -1.40
C GLY A 37 -1.08 -9.86 -0.20
N LYS A 38 0.13 -10.14 0.30
CA LYS A 38 0.73 -9.42 1.45
C LYS A 38 1.55 -8.22 1.02
N ASN A 39 2.05 -8.22 -0.21
CA ASN A 39 2.92 -7.15 -0.69
C ASN A 39 2.35 -6.49 -1.95
N TYR A 40 2.27 -5.16 -1.92
CA TYR A 40 1.84 -4.35 -3.05
C TYR A 40 2.88 -3.29 -3.37
N ARG A 41 3.33 -3.25 -4.62
CA ARG A 41 4.07 -2.11 -5.17
C ARG A 41 3.07 -1.15 -5.77
N VAL A 42 3.10 0.09 -5.29
CA VAL A 42 2.14 1.11 -5.69
C VAL A 42 2.86 2.42 -6.00
N TYR A 43 2.25 3.23 -6.84
CA TYR A 43 2.52 4.66 -6.87
C TYR A 43 1.46 5.38 -6.03
N SER A 44 1.86 6.33 -5.18
CA SER A 44 0.95 7.06 -4.30
C SER A 44 1.06 8.56 -4.54
N LYS A 45 -0.09 9.24 -4.54
CA LYS A 45 -0.17 10.72 -4.61
C LYS A 45 0.25 11.38 -3.29
N ILE A 46 0.30 10.63 -2.20
CA ILE A 46 0.63 11.10 -0.84
C ILE A 46 1.87 10.41 -0.28
N ASN A 47 2.50 11.01 0.74
CA ASN A 47 3.68 10.45 1.38
C ASN A 47 3.38 9.18 2.20
N ASP A 48 4.44 8.48 2.60
CA ASP A 48 4.43 7.23 3.36
C ASP A 48 3.58 7.30 4.64
N LYS A 49 3.78 8.32 5.48
CA LYS A 49 3.04 8.46 6.75
C LYS A 49 1.54 8.62 6.51
N LYS A 50 1.15 9.50 5.58
CA LYS A 50 -0.26 9.72 5.25
C LYS A 50 -0.86 8.49 4.57
N LEU A 51 -0.09 7.80 3.73
CA LEU A 51 -0.53 6.57 3.07
C LEU A 51 -0.78 5.45 4.09
N GLN A 52 0.14 5.24 5.03
CA GLN A 52 -0.03 4.26 6.10
C GLN A 52 -1.28 4.57 6.93
N GLN A 53 -1.47 5.82 7.34
CA GLN A 53 -2.66 6.24 8.08
C GLN A 53 -3.96 6.02 7.29
N LEU A 54 -3.95 6.29 5.99
CA LEU A 54 -5.11 6.05 5.12
C LEU A 54 -5.44 4.56 5.05
N ILE A 55 -4.44 3.70 4.80
CA ILE A 55 -4.62 2.24 4.71
C ILE A 55 -5.16 1.67 6.03
N VAL A 56 -4.53 2.04 7.14
CA VAL A 56 -4.95 1.64 8.49
C VAL A 56 -6.41 2.02 8.74
N LYS A 57 -6.79 3.27 8.44
CA LYS A 57 -8.15 3.77 8.63
C LYS A 57 -9.16 3.07 7.73
N GLU A 58 -8.88 2.99 6.44
CA GLU A 58 -9.84 2.54 5.44
C GLU A 58 -10.01 1.01 5.39
N LEU A 59 -9.04 0.27 5.91
CA LEU A 59 -9.07 -1.19 5.99
C LEU A 59 -9.30 -1.71 7.42
N GLY A 60 -9.49 -0.81 8.40
CA GLY A 60 -9.72 -1.19 9.81
C GLY A 60 -8.55 -1.94 10.45
N LEU A 61 -7.32 -1.63 10.04
CA LEU A 61 -6.09 -2.28 10.53
C LEU A 61 -5.44 -1.45 11.64
N THR A 62 -4.38 -1.98 12.24
CA THR A 62 -3.49 -1.25 13.15
C THR A 62 -2.20 -0.82 12.45
N THR A 63 -1.50 0.17 13.01
CA THR A 63 -0.23 0.66 12.46
C THR A 63 0.87 -0.40 12.40
N ASN A 64 0.80 -1.42 13.25
CA ASN A 64 1.79 -2.49 13.29
C ASN A 64 1.56 -3.53 12.19
N GLN A 65 0.33 -3.63 11.69
CA GLN A 65 -0.06 -4.57 10.65
C GLN A 65 0.22 -4.05 9.23
N VAL A 66 0.56 -2.77 9.08
CA VAL A 66 0.82 -2.14 7.78
C VAL A 66 2.16 -1.44 7.80
N GLN A 67 3.06 -1.84 6.90
CA GLN A 67 4.32 -1.13 6.67
C GLN A 67 4.30 -0.48 5.29
N VAL A 68 4.70 0.79 5.21
CA VAL A 68 4.84 1.53 3.95
C VAL A 68 6.29 1.96 3.80
N ILE A 69 6.96 1.46 2.76
CA ILE A 69 8.38 1.66 2.53
C ILE A 69 8.56 2.35 1.19
N TYR A 70 9.27 3.49 1.16
CA TYR A 70 9.63 4.13 -0.10
C TYR A 70 10.58 3.22 -0.89
N ILE A 71 10.26 2.98 -2.17
CA ILE A 71 11.09 2.14 -3.05
C ILE A 71 11.51 2.94 -4.28
N LYS A 72 12.72 2.72 -4.78
CA LYS A 72 13.06 3.19 -6.13
C LYS A 72 12.52 2.18 -7.13
N LEU A 73 11.65 2.62 -8.03
CA LEU A 73 11.31 1.82 -9.21
C LEU A 73 12.52 1.87 -10.14
N TYR A 74 13.23 0.75 -10.25
CA TYR A 74 14.24 0.59 -11.29
C TYR A 74 13.51 0.20 -12.57
N THR A 75 13.41 1.14 -13.51
CA THR A 75 13.08 0.81 -14.88
C THR A 75 14.31 0.09 -15.45
N PHE A 76 14.19 -1.20 -15.78
CA PHE A 76 15.15 -1.81 -16.70
C PHE A 76 14.87 -1.17 -18.07
N VAL A 77 15.72 -0.21 -18.44
CA VAL A 77 15.77 0.37 -19.79
C VAL A 77 16.68 -0.50 -20.64
#